data_AF-A0A4S2JKH1-F1
#
_entry.id   AF-A0A4S2JKH1-F1
#
_cell.length_a   1.000
_cell.length_b   1.000
_cell.length_c   1.000
_cell.angle_alpha   90.00
_cell.angle_beta   90.00
_cell.angle_gamma   90.00
#
_symmetry.space_group_name_H-M   'P 1'
#
loop_
_entity.id
_entity.type
_entity.pdbx_description
1 polymer ?
#
loop_
_entity_poly.entity_id
_entity_poly.type
_entity_poly.pdbx_seq_one_letter_code
_entity_poly.pdbx_strand_id
1 'polypeptide(L)'
;MWKLNKSRWPRFKQLGVLLFSLIGVIGMLEYGARLTQDNYEMLGEQTQALSRILVRQAAETAAPDILDNDQDKLQDLVQQLSKEPLILDASVYNLEGQTLAKTEGSMPLEQVTGLSTPLAVASIGRQQIVEPIFSDQHMVGFLRITLEHDKLLAHASSQIEYMTTIIRGLVIFAIGLGFLLAFTFGRRKDIWHFPFLMTANSKE
;
A
#
# COMPACT_ATOMS: atom_id res chain seq x y z
N MET A 1 -60.92 -15.87 2.26
CA MET A 1 -60.08 -15.64 3.47
C MET A 1 -58.69 -16.23 3.22
N TRP A 2 -57.71 -15.40 2.91
CA TRP A 2 -56.35 -15.83 2.58
C TRP A 2 -55.50 -15.88 3.86
N LYS A 3 -55.22 -17.07 4.39
CA LYS A 3 -54.36 -17.23 5.57
C LYS A 3 -52.90 -17.35 5.12
N LEU A 4 -52.19 -16.22 5.09
CA LEU A 4 -50.74 -16.19 4.93
C LEU A 4 -50.08 -16.88 6.13
N ASN A 5 -49.43 -18.02 5.86
CA ASN A 5 -48.71 -18.82 6.82
C ASN A 5 -47.54 -18.04 7.44
N LYS A 6 -47.70 -17.64 8.70
CA LYS A 6 -46.80 -16.78 9.48
C LYS A 6 -45.48 -17.48 9.91
N SER A 7 -45.27 -18.75 9.54
CA SER A 7 -44.18 -19.60 10.03
C SER A 7 -42.84 -19.47 9.25
N ARG A 8 -42.83 -18.80 8.08
CA ARG A 8 -41.57 -18.55 7.33
C ARG A 8 -40.86 -17.24 7.69
N TRP A 9 -41.52 -16.38 8.47
CA TRP A 9 -40.98 -15.09 8.89
C TRP A 9 -39.69 -15.14 9.75
N PRO A 10 -39.46 -16.11 10.65
CA PRO A 10 -38.22 -16.12 11.44
C PRO A 10 -36.99 -16.47 10.59
N ARG A 11 -37.12 -17.33 9.57
CA ARG A 11 -36.01 -17.72 8.69
C ARG A 11 -35.57 -16.58 7.76
N PHE A 12 -36.52 -15.78 7.28
CA PHE A 12 -36.20 -14.57 6.51
C PHE A 12 -35.53 -13.48 7.38
N LYS A 13 -35.98 -13.31 8.63
CA LYS A 13 -35.29 -12.44 9.59
C LYS A 13 -33.86 -12.93 9.89
N GLN A 14 -33.66 -14.24 9.96
CA GLN A 14 -32.33 -14.87 10.16
C GLN A 14 -31.38 -14.70 8.96
N LEU A 15 -31.86 -14.90 7.73
CA LEU A 15 -31.05 -14.61 6.54
C LEU A 15 -30.67 -13.13 6.45
N GLY A 16 -31.58 -12.23 6.84
CA GLY A 16 -31.32 -10.79 6.87
C GLY A 16 -30.18 -10.40 7.82
N VAL A 17 -30.14 -10.97 9.02
CA VAL A 17 -29.05 -10.72 10.00
C VAL A 17 -27.72 -11.29 9.51
N LEU A 18 -27.73 -12.45 8.84
CA LEU A 18 -26.52 -13.08 8.31
C LEU A 18 -25.92 -12.29 7.14
N LEU A 19 -26.78 -11.85 6.21
CA LEU A 19 -26.39 -10.92 5.14
C LEU A 19 -25.84 -9.61 5.70
N PHE A 20 -26.49 -9.03 6.72
CA PHE A 20 -26.02 -7.80 7.35
C PHE A 20 -24.65 -7.97 8.02
N SER A 21 -24.43 -9.08 8.72
CA SER A 21 -23.13 -9.41 9.31
C SER A 21 -22.05 -9.61 8.25
N LEU A 22 -22.37 -10.28 7.14
CA LEU A 22 -21.42 -10.51 6.06
C LEU A 22 -21.05 -9.21 5.34
N ILE A 23 -22.04 -8.35 5.09
CA ILE A 23 -21.85 -7.02 4.52
C ILE A 23 -21.00 -6.15 5.47
N GLY A 24 -21.21 -6.25 6.78
CA GLY A 24 -20.39 -5.53 7.77
C GLY A 24 -18.92 -5.97 7.75
N VAL A 25 -18.65 -7.28 7.64
CA VAL A 25 -17.29 -7.81 7.52
C VAL A 25 -16.64 -7.37 6.21
N ILE A 26 -17.35 -7.46 5.08
CA ILE A 26 -16.84 -7.01 3.78
C ILE A 26 -16.56 -5.50 3.78
N GLY A 27 -17.48 -4.70 4.32
CA GLY A 27 -17.30 -3.24 4.44
C GLY A 27 -16.10 -2.87 5.34
N MET A 28 -15.84 -3.64 6.39
CA MET A 28 -14.65 -3.44 7.23
C MET A 28 -13.34 -3.84 6.53
N LEU A 29 -13.35 -4.91 5.73
CA LEU A 29 -12.18 -5.30 4.94
C LEU A 29 -11.85 -4.26 3.87
N GLU A 30 -12.87 -3.73 3.18
CA GLU A 30 -12.67 -2.62 2.25
C GLU A 30 -12.18 -1.35 2.97
N TYR A 31 -12.72 -1.03 4.14
CA TYR A 31 -12.27 0.13 4.92
C TYR A 31 -10.82 -0.02 5.37
N GLY A 32 -10.43 -1.22 5.84
CA GLY A 32 -9.05 -1.54 6.17
C GLY A 32 -8.11 -1.40 4.98
N ALA A 33 -8.49 -1.93 3.82
CA ALA A 33 -7.71 -1.83 2.59
C ALA A 33 -7.56 -0.38 2.09
N ARG A 34 -8.65 0.39 2.12
CA ARG A 34 -8.65 1.81 1.74
C ARG A 34 -7.79 2.65 2.69
N LEU A 35 -7.94 2.45 4.00
CA LEU A 35 -7.15 3.15 5.01
C LEU A 35 -5.65 2.88 4.86
N THR A 36 -5.29 1.63 4.55
CA THR A 36 -3.92 1.25 4.24
C THR A 36 -3.41 1.96 2.99
N GLN A 37 -4.19 1.99 1.92
CA GLN A 37 -3.82 2.68 0.68
C GLN A 37 -3.67 4.20 0.88
N ASP A 38 -4.61 4.84 1.56
CA ASP A 38 -4.58 6.28 1.82
C ASP A 38 -3.36 6.69 2.67
N ASN A 39 -2.95 5.85 3.62
CA ASN A 39 -1.73 6.08 4.41
C ASN A 39 -0.44 5.94 3.57
N TYR A 40 -0.40 4.99 2.63
CA TYR A 40 0.72 4.86 1.70
C TYR A 40 0.85 6.10 0.82
N GLU A 41 -0.27 6.62 0.33
CA GLU A 41 -0.31 7.83 -0.48
C GLU A 41 0.12 9.06 0.35
N MET A 42 -0.40 9.23 1.56
CA MET A 42 -0.09 10.39 2.42
C MET A 42 1.36 10.42 2.93
N LEU A 43 1.97 9.27 3.21
CA LEU A 43 3.38 9.20 3.60
C LEU A 43 4.29 9.45 2.40
N GLY A 44 3.94 8.90 1.23
CA GLY A 44 4.66 9.11 -0.02
C GLY A 44 4.67 10.58 -0.46
N GLU A 45 3.52 11.28 -0.38
CA GLU A 45 3.42 12.69 -0.77
C GLU A 45 4.31 13.61 0.06
N GLN A 46 4.35 13.41 1.38
CA GLN A 46 5.18 14.23 2.28
C GLN A 46 6.67 14.00 2.05
N THR A 47 7.08 12.74 1.89
CA THR A 47 8.46 12.39 1.55
C THR A 47 8.85 12.96 0.19
N GLN A 48 7.98 12.85 -0.80
CA GLN A 48 8.21 13.41 -2.14
C GLN A 48 8.42 14.92 -2.10
N ALA A 49 7.62 15.65 -1.33
CA ALA A 49 7.76 17.10 -1.21
C ALA A 49 9.11 17.50 -0.60
N LEU A 50 9.54 16.82 0.48
CA LEU A 50 10.83 17.08 1.13
C LEU A 50 12.00 16.70 0.20
N SER A 51 11.95 15.53 -0.41
CA SER A 51 12.96 15.09 -1.37
C SER A 51 13.05 16.04 -2.56
N ARG A 52 11.93 16.54 -3.07
CA ARG A 52 11.91 17.52 -4.16
C ARG A 52 12.64 18.82 -3.79
N ILE A 53 12.44 19.32 -2.57
CA ILE A 53 13.16 20.51 -2.07
C ILE A 53 14.67 20.23 -1.99
N LEU A 54 15.06 19.08 -1.43
CA LEU A 54 16.48 18.68 -1.34
C LEU A 54 17.13 18.56 -2.73
N VAL A 55 16.47 17.90 -3.68
CA VAL A 55 16.99 17.74 -5.04
C VAL A 55 17.10 19.09 -5.72
N ARG A 56 16.12 19.97 -5.56
CA ARG A 56 16.19 21.32 -6.12
C ARG A 56 17.37 22.10 -5.56
N GLN A 57 17.63 22.02 -4.25
CA GLN A 57 18.80 22.66 -3.64
C GLN A 57 20.12 22.06 -4.14
N ALA A 58 20.17 20.74 -4.32
CA ALA A 58 21.33 20.07 -4.88
C ALA A 58 21.56 20.43 -6.36
N ALA A 59 20.48 20.59 -7.13
CA ALA A 59 20.53 21.06 -8.51
C ALA A 59 21.12 22.47 -8.60
N GLU A 60 20.69 23.41 -7.74
CA GLU A 60 21.26 24.76 -7.68
C GLU A 60 22.76 24.74 -7.31
N THR A 61 23.17 23.84 -6.40
CA THR A 61 24.59 23.66 -6.04
C THR A 61 25.42 23.10 -7.21
N ALA A 62 24.83 22.25 -8.04
CA ALA A 62 25.51 21.63 -9.18
C ALA A 62 25.71 22.57 -10.38
N ALA A 63 24.94 23.66 -10.48
CA ALA A 63 24.99 24.59 -11.61
C ALA A 63 26.39 25.17 -11.90
N PRO A 64 27.14 25.73 -10.93
CA PRO A 64 28.49 26.21 -11.17
C PRO A 64 29.45 25.09 -11.57
N ASP A 65 29.34 23.91 -10.96
CA ASP A 65 30.25 22.79 -11.22
C ASP A 65 30.07 22.20 -12.64
N ILE A 66 28.84 22.24 -13.19
CA ILE A 66 28.59 21.90 -14.60
C ILE A 66 29.26 22.91 -15.53
N LEU A 67 29.19 24.21 -15.23
CA LEU A 67 29.77 25.26 -16.06
C LEU A 67 31.30 25.22 -16.06
N ASP A 68 31.90 24.92 -14.90
CA ASP A 68 33.34 24.77 -14.74
C ASP A 68 33.87 23.41 -15.23
N ASN A 69 32.97 22.52 -15.67
CA ASN A 69 33.25 21.15 -16.08
C ASN A 69 34.02 20.35 -14.99
N ASP A 70 33.68 20.63 -13.73
CA ASP A 70 34.31 20.05 -12.55
C ASP A 70 33.60 18.74 -12.17
N GLN A 71 33.94 17.68 -12.88
CA GLN A 71 33.34 16.36 -12.68
C GLN A 71 33.62 15.80 -11.28
N ASP A 72 34.74 16.15 -10.67
CA ASP A 72 35.12 15.67 -9.33
C ASP A 72 34.15 16.21 -8.28
N LYS A 73 33.80 17.51 -8.32
CA LYS A 73 32.79 18.09 -7.42
C LYS A 73 31.39 17.54 -7.67
N LEU A 74 31.01 17.33 -8.93
CA LEU A 74 29.72 16.70 -9.26
C LEU A 74 29.66 15.27 -8.73
N GLN A 75 30.77 14.54 -8.78
CA GLN A 75 30.89 13.19 -8.24
C GLN A 75 30.77 13.19 -6.70
N ASP A 76 31.43 14.14 -6.03
CA ASP A 76 31.29 14.34 -4.59
C ASP A 76 29.85 14.67 -4.19
N LEU A 77 29.16 15.51 -4.96
CA LEU A 77 27.76 15.88 -4.73
C LEU A 77 26.84 14.64 -4.81
N VAL A 78 26.90 13.86 -5.89
CA VAL A 78 26.06 12.66 -6.02
C VAL A 78 26.42 11.59 -4.97
N GLN A 79 27.67 11.54 -4.54
CA GLN A 79 28.10 10.64 -3.48
C GLN A 79 27.56 11.10 -2.11
N GLN A 80 27.52 12.40 -1.84
CA GLN A 80 26.89 12.96 -0.64
C GLN A 80 25.37 12.71 -0.64
N LEU A 81 24.70 12.95 -1.77
CA LEU A 81 23.27 12.65 -1.91
C LEU A 81 22.95 11.18 -1.63
N SER A 82 23.79 10.26 -2.11
CA SER A 82 23.58 8.82 -1.84
C SER A 82 23.74 8.41 -0.37
N LYS A 83 24.34 9.26 0.46
CA LYS A 83 24.44 9.04 1.92
C LYS A 83 23.20 9.50 2.66
N GLU A 84 22.37 10.34 2.06
CA GLU A 84 21.12 10.79 2.67
C GLU A 84 20.14 9.61 2.82
N PRO A 85 19.40 9.55 3.93
CA PRO A 85 18.36 8.55 4.09
C PRO A 85 17.34 8.70 2.95
N LEU A 86 16.82 7.57 2.46
CA LEU A 86 15.83 7.47 1.37
C LEU A 86 16.38 7.53 -0.05
N ILE A 87 17.56 8.10 -0.29
CA ILE A 87 18.16 8.15 -1.62
C ILE A 87 18.88 6.82 -1.89
N LEU A 88 18.46 6.15 -2.96
CA LEU A 88 19.08 4.92 -3.47
C LEU A 88 20.23 5.26 -4.41
N ASP A 89 19.99 6.15 -5.36
CA ASP A 89 20.99 6.61 -6.32
C ASP A 89 20.76 8.08 -6.71
N ALA A 90 21.84 8.71 -7.17
CA ALA A 90 21.84 10.03 -7.77
C ALA A 90 22.68 10.03 -9.06
N SER A 91 22.28 10.85 -10.03
CA SER A 91 22.98 11.01 -11.31
C SER A 91 22.78 12.42 -11.85
N VAL A 92 23.86 13.03 -12.33
CA VAL A 92 23.83 14.33 -13.02
C VAL A 92 24.05 14.12 -14.50
N TYR A 93 23.24 14.77 -15.32
CA TYR A 93 23.30 14.72 -16.77
C TYR A 93 23.45 16.12 -17.35
N ASN A 94 24.15 16.22 -18.48
CA ASN A 94 24.15 17.45 -19.30
C ASN A 94 22.86 17.55 -20.16
N LEU A 95 22.76 18.62 -20.94
CA LEU A 95 21.62 18.86 -21.85
C LEU A 95 21.46 17.79 -22.92
N GLU A 96 22.57 17.16 -23.32
CA GLU A 96 22.61 16.07 -24.30
C GLU A 96 22.24 14.70 -23.69
N GLY A 97 22.00 14.63 -22.38
CA GLY A 97 21.68 13.40 -21.66
C GLY A 97 22.90 12.51 -21.34
N GLN A 98 24.12 13.02 -21.55
CA GLN A 98 25.35 12.34 -21.13
C GLN A 98 25.51 12.46 -19.61
N THR A 99 25.91 11.38 -18.96
CA THR A 99 26.14 11.35 -17.52
C THR A 99 27.44 12.06 -17.18
N LEU A 100 27.36 13.11 -16.37
CA LEU A 100 28.51 13.84 -15.85
C LEU A 100 29.02 13.22 -14.53
N ALA A 101 28.11 12.76 -13.68
CA ALA A 101 28.43 12.12 -12.40
C ALA A 101 27.33 11.12 -12.00
N LYS A 102 27.70 10.05 -11.28
CA LYS A 102 26.74 9.05 -10.78
C LYS A 102 27.24 8.32 -9.53
N THR A 103 26.32 7.93 -8.66
CA THR A 103 26.64 7.07 -7.51
C THR A 103 27.06 5.65 -7.95
N GLU A 104 27.96 5.02 -7.20
CA GLU A 104 28.27 3.59 -7.36
C GLU A 104 26.99 2.74 -7.16
N GLY A 105 26.57 2.02 -8.20
CA GLY A 105 25.32 1.24 -8.19
C GLY A 105 24.13 1.90 -8.90
N SER A 106 24.28 3.12 -9.44
CA SER A 106 23.28 3.74 -10.32
C SER A 106 22.98 2.83 -11.53
N MET A 107 21.74 2.37 -11.65
CA MET A 107 21.31 1.59 -12.82
C MET A 107 21.32 2.48 -14.08
N PRO A 108 21.80 1.97 -15.24
CA PRO A 108 21.75 2.66 -16.52
C PRO A 108 20.32 3.09 -16.86
N LEU A 109 20.18 4.23 -17.57
CA LEU A 109 18.88 4.79 -17.95
C LEU A 109 18.01 3.75 -18.71
N GLU A 110 18.62 2.85 -19.49
CA GLU A 110 17.87 1.81 -20.24
C GLU A 110 17.20 0.76 -19.35
N GLN A 111 17.86 0.37 -18.24
CA GLN A 111 17.31 -0.62 -17.31
C GLN A 111 16.19 -0.04 -16.44
N VAL A 112 16.26 1.26 -16.19
CA VAL A 112 15.35 2.00 -15.31
C VAL A 112 14.10 2.51 -16.04
N THR A 113 14.24 2.86 -17.33
CA THR A 113 13.12 3.25 -18.22
C THR A 113 12.31 2.06 -18.73
N GLY A 114 12.71 0.85 -18.35
CA GLY A 114 12.03 -0.39 -18.70
C GLY A 114 12.10 -0.77 -20.18
N LEU A 115 13.05 -0.17 -20.91
CA LEU A 115 13.37 -0.56 -22.28
C LEU A 115 13.95 -1.99 -22.34
N SER A 116 14.57 -2.45 -21.24
CA SER A 116 15.11 -3.82 -21.11
C SER A 116 14.44 -4.68 -20.01
N THR A 117 13.63 -4.09 -19.13
CA THR A 117 13.07 -4.76 -17.94
C THR A 117 11.64 -4.27 -17.68
N PRO A 118 10.66 -5.12 -17.31
CA PRO A 118 9.30 -4.63 -17.03
C PRO A 118 9.30 -3.57 -15.92
N LEU A 119 8.88 -2.36 -16.25
CA LEU A 119 8.88 -1.18 -15.35
C LEU A 119 8.21 -1.49 -13.99
N ALA A 120 7.19 -2.35 -14.01
CA ALA A 120 6.44 -2.78 -12.83
C ALA A 120 7.27 -3.58 -11.81
N VAL A 121 8.37 -4.23 -12.18
CA VAL A 121 9.22 -5.01 -11.25
C VAL A 121 10.30 -4.13 -10.61
N ALA A 122 10.79 -3.11 -11.34
CA ALA A 122 11.77 -2.16 -10.83
C ALA A 122 11.17 -1.02 -9.99
N SER A 123 9.89 -0.70 -10.20
CA SER A 123 9.18 0.45 -9.61
C SER A 123 8.52 0.18 -8.25
N ILE A 124 8.41 -1.06 -7.78
CA ILE A 124 7.76 -1.34 -6.48
C ILE A 124 8.62 -0.74 -5.37
N GLY A 125 8.08 0.25 -4.65
CA GLY A 125 8.78 0.94 -3.58
C GLY A 125 9.86 1.92 -4.02
N ARG A 126 10.04 2.17 -5.33
CA ARG A 126 11.01 3.14 -5.85
C ARG A 126 10.33 4.29 -6.58
N GLN A 127 10.84 5.49 -6.34
CA GLN A 127 10.31 6.72 -6.94
C GLN A 127 11.44 7.58 -7.46
N GLN A 128 11.36 7.99 -8.72
CA GLN A 128 12.36 8.87 -9.33
C GLN A 128 11.92 10.32 -9.31
N ILE A 129 12.86 11.21 -9.01
CA ILE A 129 12.68 12.66 -9.10
C ILE A 129 13.76 13.19 -10.03
N VAL A 130 13.34 13.97 -11.01
CA VAL A 130 14.23 14.68 -11.93
C VAL A 130 13.98 16.16 -11.75
N GLU A 131 15.03 16.92 -11.46
CA GLU A 131 14.99 18.38 -11.41
C GLU A 131 15.95 18.96 -12.46
N PRO A 132 15.52 19.98 -13.21
CA PRO A 132 16.40 20.73 -14.09
C PRO A 132 17.41 21.54 -13.27
N ILE A 133 18.62 21.65 -13.79
CA ILE A 133 19.68 22.50 -13.25
C ILE A 133 19.72 23.78 -14.08
N PHE A 134 19.54 24.92 -13.44
CA PHE A 134 19.56 26.24 -14.07
C PHE A 134 20.80 27.04 -13.64
N SER A 135 21.37 27.80 -14.56
CA SER A 135 22.32 28.87 -14.29
C SER A 135 21.91 30.10 -15.08
N ASP A 136 21.79 31.27 -14.44
CA ASP A 136 21.37 32.53 -15.07
C ASP A 136 20.14 32.40 -16.00
N GLN A 137 19.09 31.71 -15.51
CA GLN A 137 17.86 31.39 -16.24
C GLN A 137 18.02 30.46 -17.48
N HIS A 138 19.21 29.92 -17.74
CA HIS A 138 19.45 28.91 -18.77
C HIS A 138 19.58 27.53 -18.14
N MET A 139 18.90 26.54 -18.73
CA MET A 139 19.06 25.15 -18.31
C MET A 139 20.44 24.66 -18.75
N VAL A 140 21.19 24.03 -17.84
CA VAL A 140 22.54 23.50 -18.11
C VAL A 140 22.63 21.99 -17.93
N GLY A 141 21.62 21.37 -17.32
CA GLY A 141 21.58 19.92 -17.13
C GLY A 141 20.39 19.45 -16.30
N PHE A 142 20.47 18.20 -15.82
CA PHE A 142 19.44 17.55 -15.03
C PHE A 142 20.07 16.78 -13.87
N LEU A 143 19.49 16.89 -12.69
CA LEU A 143 19.78 16.02 -11.55
C LEU A 143 18.64 15.01 -11.41
N ARG A 144 18.98 13.73 -11.47
CA ARG A 144 18.08 12.62 -11.19
C ARG A 144 18.44 12.00 -9.85
N ILE A 145 17.45 11.74 -9.03
CA ILE A 145 17.57 10.85 -7.88
C ILE A 145 16.54 9.74 -7.94
N THR A 146 16.87 8.60 -7.35
CA THR A 146 15.94 7.51 -7.10
C THR A 146 15.77 7.35 -5.60
N LEU A 147 14.54 7.41 -5.12
CA LEU A 147 14.15 7.18 -3.74
C LEU A 147 13.72 5.72 -3.57
N GLU A 148 14.11 5.10 -2.46
CA GLU A 148 13.66 3.75 -2.07
C GLU A 148 12.88 3.82 -0.75
N HIS A 149 11.55 3.70 -0.85
CA HIS A 149 10.64 3.70 0.30
C HIS A 149 10.69 2.38 1.09
N ASP A 150 11.29 1.33 0.54
CA ASP A 150 11.39 0.01 1.19
C ASP A 150 12.21 0.06 2.50
N LYS A 151 13.20 0.95 2.57
CA LYS A 151 13.97 1.19 3.81
C LYS A 151 13.15 1.89 4.91
N LEU A 152 12.14 2.68 4.55
CA LEU A 152 11.20 3.24 5.53
C LEU A 152 10.24 2.19 6.06
N LEU A 153 9.81 1.23 5.23
CA LEU A 153 8.93 0.15 5.68
C LEU A 153 9.59 -0.73 6.76
N ALA A 154 10.92 -0.89 6.70
CA ALA A 154 11.68 -1.59 7.73
C ALA A 154 11.78 -0.83 9.07
N HIS A 155 11.79 0.51 9.05
CA HIS A 155 11.86 1.36 10.26
C HIS A 155 10.49 1.83 10.78
N ALA A 156 9.46 1.83 9.93
CA ALA A 156 8.05 2.07 10.28
C ALA A 156 7.36 0.79 10.82
N SER A 157 8.15 -0.18 11.28
CA SER A 157 7.68 -1.45 11.87
C SER A 157 6.71 -1.21 13.02
N SER A 158 6.86 -0.14 13.80
CA SER A 158 5.96 0.16 14.93
C SER A 158 4.54 0.55 14.49
N GLN A 159 4.37 1.25 13.38
CA GLN A 159 3.03 1.57 12.83
C GLN A 159 2.43 0.37 12.11
N ILE A 160 3.26 -0.40 11.41
CA ILE A 160 2.86 -1.65 10.76
C ILE A 160 2.42 -2.69 11.80
N GLU A 161 3.07 -2.76 12.96
CA GLU A 161 2.70 -3.63 14.08
C GLU A 161 1.38 -3.20 14.71
N TYR A 162 1.15 -1.90 14.91
CA TYR A 162 -0.13 -1.38 15.41
C TYR A 162 -1.28 -1.68 14.45
N MET A 163 -1.08 -1.45 13.15
CA MET A 163 -2.06 -1.76 12.10
C MET A 163 -2.31 -3.27 11.98
N THR A 164 -1.26 -4.09 12.04
CA THR A 164 -1.37 -5.55 12.04
C THR A 164 -2.11 -6.05 13.27
N THR A 165 -1.92 -5.42 14.42
CA THR A 165 -2.63 -5.73 15.66
C THR A 165 -4.12 -5.42 15.53
N ILE A 166 -4.48 -4.29 14.91
CA ILE A 166 -5.87 -3.95 14.61
C ILE A 166 -6.50 -4.98 13.67
N ILE A 167 -5.83 -5.33 12.57
CA ILE A 167 -6.31 -6.34 11.61
C ILE A 167 -6.48 -7.70 12.29
N ARG A 168 -5.52 -8.13 13.12
CA ARG A 168 -5.62 -9.37 13.92
C ARG A 168 -6.80 -9.33 14.89
N GLY A 169 -7.00 -8.19 15.57
CA GLY A 169 -8.16 -7.97 16.44
C GLY A 169 -9.50 -8.10 15.70
N LEU A 170 -9.58 -7.57 14.48
CA LEU A 170 -10.76 -7.67 13.62
C LEU A 170 -11.04 -9.10 13.18
N VAL A 171 -10.00 -9.88 12.82
CA VAL A 171 -10.15 -11.29 12.46
C VAL A 171 -10.64 -12.11 13.65
N ILE A 172 -10.09 -11.89 14.85
CA ILE A 172 -10.53 -12.56 16.08
C ILE A 172 -11.99 -12.20 16.39
N PHE A 173 -12.37 -10.93 16.23
CA PHE A 173 -13.74 -10.49 16.43
C PHE A 173 -14.73 -11.14 15.45
N ALA A 174 -14.37 -11.24 14.17
CA ALA A 174 -15.17 -11.91 13.15
C ALA A 174 -15.37 -13.40 13.46
N ILE A 175 -14.31 -14.10 13.89
CA ILE A 175 -14.38 -15.50 14.33
C ILE A 175 -15.29 -15.63 15.56
N GLY A 176 -15.16 -14.73 16.54
CA GLY A 176 -15.99 -14.69 17.74
C GLY A 176 -17.49 -14.51 17.43
N LEU A 177 -17.82 -13.63 16.49
CA LEU A 177 -19.19 -13.48 15.98
C LEU A 177 -19.70 -14.75 15.29
N GLY A 178 -18.88 -15.38 14.44
CA GLY A 178 -19.21 -16.66 13.81
C GLY A 178 -19.50 -17.77 14.83
N PHE A 179 -18.70 -17.85 15.89
CA PHE A 179 -18.87 -18.83 16.96
C PHE A 179 -20.12 -18.55 17.81
N LEU A 180 -20.36 -17.29 18.18
CA LEU A 180 -21.56 -16.87 18.92
C LEU A 180 -22.84 -17.23 18.16
N LEU A 181 -22.82 -17.07 16.83
CA LEU A 181 -23.90 -17.49 15.94
C LEU A 181 -24.05 -19.02 15.99
N ALA A 182 -23.00 -19.79 15.72
CA ALA A 182 -23.05 -21.25 15.75
C ALA A 182 -23.57 -21.81 17.08
N PHE A 183 -23.17 -21.21 18.20
CA PHE A 183 -23.60 -21.60 19.54
C PHE A 183 -25.07 -21.25 19.84
N THR A 184 -25.52 -20.06 19.42
CA THR A 184 -26.93 -19.63 19.54
C THR A 184 -27.87 -20.56 18.74
N PHE A 185 -27.43 -21.03 17.58
CA PHE A 185 -28.20 -21.93 16.74
C PHE A 185 -28.11 -23.42 17.18
N GLY A 186 -26.94 -23.87 17.65
CA GLY A 186 -26.72 -25.26 18.07
C GLY A 186 -27.50 -25.70 19.32
N ARG A 187 -28.01 -24.74 20.11
CA ARG A 187 -28.81 -25.02 21.32
C ARG A 187 -30.29 -25.33 21.07
N ARG A 188 -30.83 -25.17 19.85
CA ARG A 188 -32.23 -25.53 19.57
C ARG A 188 -32.34 -26.92 18.94
N LYS A 189 -32.24 -27.93 19.79
CA LYS A 189 -32.40 -29.36 19.47
C LYS A 189 -33.88 -29.79 19.43
N ASP A 190 -34.77 -28.99 18.85
CA ASP A 190 -36.22 -29.26 18.87
C ASP A 190 -36.79 -29.62 17.48
N ILE A 191 -36.11 -30.49 16.72
CA ILE A 191 -36.59 -30.93 15.39
C ILE A 191 -36.48 -32.45 15.20
N TRP A 192 -36.75 -33.25 16.24
CA TRP A 192 -36.91 -34.71 16.08
C TRP A 192 -38.14 -35.30 16.80
N HIS A 193 -39.11 -34.49 17.22
CA HIS A 193 -40.42 -35.03 17.64
C HIS A 193 -41.32 -35.16 16.41
N PHE A 194 -41.18 -36.27 15.67
CA PHE A 194 -42.11 -36.68 14.64
C PHE A 194 -43.32 -37.38 15.29
N PRO A 195 -44.53 -36.79 15.31
CA PRO A 195 -45.70 -37.40 15.95
C PRO A 195 -46.42 -38.42 15.06
N PHE A 196 -45.85 -38.76 13.89
CA PHE A 196 -46.54 -39.60 12.89
C PHE A 196 -46.44 -41.12 13.15
N LEU A 197 -45.65 -41.57 14.13
CA LEU A 197 -45.40 -43.00 14.37
C LEU A 197 -46.36 -43.66 15.38
N MET A 198 -47.33 -42.95 15.97
CA MET A 198 -48.20 -43.52 17.02
C MET A 198 -49.62 -43.92 16.60
N THR A 199 -49.98 -43.86 15.31
CA THR A 199 -51.36 -44.22 14.88
C THR A 199 -51.48 -45.60 14.22
N ALA A 200 -50.42 -46.42 14.20
CA ALA A 200 -50.44 -47.72 13.53
C ALA A 200 -50.79 -48.92 14.43
N ASN A 201 -51.02 -48.73 15.74
CA ASN A 201 -51.30 -49.85 16.64
C ASN A 201 -52.40 -49.53 17.68
N SER A 202 -53.62 -49.29 17.21
CA SER A 202 -54.82 -49.30 18.07
C SER A 202 -56.04 -49.84 17.32
N LYS A 203 -55.89 -51.05 16.78
CA LYS A 203 -57.02 -51.93 16.45
C LYS A 203 -56.64 -53.35 16.79
N GLU A 204 -56.87 -53.72 18.05
CA GLU A 204 -57.51 -54.99 18.42
C GLU A 204 -58.59 -54.68 19.45
#